data_AF-A0A849FAL5-F1
#
_entry.id   AF-A0A849FAL5-F1
#
_cell.length_a   1.000
_cell.length_b   1.000
_cell.length_c   1.000
_cell.angle_alpha   90.00
_cell.angle_beta   90.00
_cell.angle_gamma   90.00
#
_symmetry.space_group_name_H-M   'P 1'
#
loop_
_entity.id
_entity.type
_entity.pdbx_description
1 polymer ?
#
loop_
_entity_poly.entity_id
_entity_poly.type
_entity_poly.pdbx_seq_one_letter_code
_entity_poly.pdbx_strand_id
1 'polypeptide(L)' 'MSTHDHQTLEYLEKDVWPDPDYDSHLVATCHRLRKKRLGEFEVEDLRIMIGQGIGLKYLLPKAV' A
#
# COMPACT_ATOMS: atom_id res chain seq x y z
N MET A 1 -16.96 -8.59 -1.91
CA MET A 1 -16.33 -7.26 -1.95
C MET A 1 -15.58 -7.10 -0.64
N SER A 2 -14.27 -6.87 -0.68
CA SER A 2 -13.50 -6.70 0.55
C SER A 2 -13.88 -5.34 1.15
N THR A 3 -14.06 -5.27 2.46
CA THR A 3 -14.62 -4.09 3.15
C THR A 3 -13.78 -2.82 2.99
N HIS A 4 -12.56 -2.92 2.46
CA HIS A 4 -11.59 -1.83 2.40
C HIS A 4 -11.23 -1.37 0.98
N ASP A 5 -11.93 -1.85 -0.06
CA ASP A 5 -11.55 -1.58 -1.45
C ASP A 5 -11.54 -0.08 -1.81
N HIS A 6 -12.34 0.74 -1.13
CA HIS A 6 -12.41 2.20 -1.34
C HIS A 6 -11.44 3.01 -0.47
N GLN A 7 -10.68 2.35 0.42
CA GLN A 7 -9.78 2.99 1.37
C GLN A 7 -8.33 2.84 0.94
N THR A 8 -7.46 3.69 1.47
CA THR A 8 -6.00 3.64 1.26
C THR A 8 -5.33 3.05 2.51
N LEU A 9 -4.09 2.57 2.41
CA LEU A 9 -3.35 2.11 3.59
C LEU A 9 -3.14 3.25 4.59
N GLU A 10 -2.77 4.44 4.10
CA GLU A 10 -2.59 5.64 4.94
C GLU A 10 -3.83 5.93 5.79
N TYR A 11 -5.03 5.83 5.20
CA TYR A 11 -6.29 6.02 5.91
C TYR A 11 -6.54 4.92 6.95
N LEU A 12 -6.33 3.65 6.57
CA LEU A 12 -6.63 2.49 7.40
C LEU A 12 -5.72 2.38 8.62
N GLU A 13 -4.44 2.70 8.43
CA GLU A 13 -3.41 2.67 9.47
C GLU A 13 -3.38 3.95 10.29
N LYS A 14 -4.08 5.00 9.84
CA LYS A 14 -4.05 6.35 10.43
C LYS A 14 -2.63 6.89 10.56
N ASP A 15 -1.81 6.58 9.57
CA ASP A 15 -0.37 6.86 9.56
C ASP A 15 0.03 7.51 8.23
N VAL A 16 0.26 8.82 8.30
CA VAL A 16 0.69 9.66 7.18
C VAL A 16 2.21 9.72 7.19
N TRP A 17 2.82 9.19 6.13
CA TRP A 17 4.27 9.23 6.00
C TRP A 17 4.72 10.62 5.55
N PRO A 18 5.83 11.15 6.10
CA PRO A 18 6.46 12.35 5.55
C PRO A 18 6.91 12.07 4.11
N ASP A 19 7.20 13.13 3.36
CA ASP A 19 7.79 12.96 2.04
C ASP A 19 9.16 12.28 2.17
N PRO A 20 9.52 11.38 1.23
CA PRO A 20 10.75 10.61 1.34
C PRO A 20 11.98 11.51 1.08
N ASP A 21 12.96 11.46 1.99
CA ASP A 21 14.19 12.25 1.90
C ASP A 21 15.20 11.71 0.86
N TYR A 22 14.94 10.55 0.26
CA TYR A 22 15.85 9.85 -0.65
C TYR A 22 15.17 9.53 -1.99
N ASP A 23 15.91 9.70 -3.08
CA ASP A 23 15.45 9.44 -4.45
C ASP A 23 15.47 7.94 -4.82
N SER A 24 14.95 7.09 -3.93
CA SER A 24 14.79 5.68 -4.21
C SER A 24 13.45 5.43 -4.90
N HIS A 25 13.50 4.90 -6.13
CA HIS A 25 12.30 4.51 -6.87
C HIS A 25 11.39 3.55 -6.09
N LEU A 26 11.97 2.64 -5.29
CA LEU A 26 11.20 1.71 -4.46
C LEU A 26 10.47 2.43 -3.33
N VAL A 27 11.17 3.34 -2.64
CA VAL A 27 10.58 4.16 -1.56
C VAL A 27 9.46 5.04 -2.13
N ALA A 28 9.73 5.78 -3.21
CA ALA A 28 8.73 6.61 -3.87
C ALA A 28 7.50 5.80 -4.31
N THR A 29 7.73 4.58 -4.82
CA THR A 29 6.65 3.66 -5.18
C THR A 29 5.82 3.24 -3.97
N CYS A 30 6.45 2.86 -2.86
CA CYS A 30 5.74 2.50 -1.63
C CYS A 30 4.90 3.66 -1.09
N HIS A 31 5.46 4.88 -1.05
CA HIS A 31 4.72 6.08 -0.62
C HIS A 31 3.51 6.35 -1.52
N ARG A 32 3.66 6.21 -2.85
CA ARG A 32 2.55 6.36 -3.79
C ARG A 32 1.47 5.30 -3.57
N LEU A 33 1.86 4.04 -3.36
CA LEU A 33 0.92 2.92 -3.16
C LEU A 33 0.17 3.03 -1.82
N ARG A 34 0.76 3.61 -0.77
CA ARG A 34 0.04 3.89 0.48
C ARG A 34 -1.17 4.81 0.30
N LYS A 35 -1.14 5.67 -0.73
CA LYS A 35 -2.20 6.63 -1.09
C LYS A 35 -3.15 6.11 -2.17
N LYS A 36 -2.87 4.93 -2.76
CA LYS A 36 -3.74 4.27 -3.74
C LYS A 36 -4.86 3.51 -3.02
N ARG A 37 -6.07 3.48 -3.61
CA ARG A 37 -7.18 2.71 -3.04
C ARG A 37 -6.89 1.21 -3.17
N LEU A 38 -7.19 0.43 -2.14
CA LEU A 38 -6.88 -1.00 -2.13
C LEU A 38 -7.57 -1.78 -3.26
N GLY A 39 -8.76 -1.34 -3.70
CA GLY A 39 -9.49 -1.96 -4.81
C GLY A 39 -8.83 -1.75 -6.18
N GLU A 40 -7.89 -0.79 -6.28
CA GLU A 40 -7.17 -0.49 -7.52
C GLU A 40 -5.79 -1.16 -7.57
N PHE A 41 -5.39 -1.88 -6.52
CA PHE A 41 -4.09 -2.57 -6.50
C PHE A 41 -4.03 -3.66 -7.55
N GLU A 42 -2.99 -3.61 -8.37
CA GLU A 42 -2.64 -4.69 -9.29
C GLU A 42 -1.79 -5.75 -8.57
N VAL A 43 -1.61 -6.91 -9.21
CA VAL A 43 -0.77 -8.00 -8.67
C VAL A 43 0.65 -7.52 -8.32
N GLU A 44 1.24 -6.66 -9.14
CA GLU A 44 2.58 -6.12 -8.87
C GLU A 44 2.59 -5.16 -7.68
N ASP A 45 1.54 -4.34 -7.49
CA ASP A 45 1.42 -3.47 -6.32
C ASP A 45 1.37 -4.28 -5.03
N LEU A 46 0.60 -5.39 -5.05
CA LEU A 46 0.53 -6.33 -3.93
C LEU A 46 1.89 -6.98 -3.65
N ARG A 47 2.58 -7.45 -4.69
CA ARG A 47 3.92 -8.06 -4.56
C ARG A 47 4.93 -7.10 -3.95
N ILE A 48 4.98 -5.86 -4.43
CA ILE A 48 5.90 -4.83 -3.92
C ILE A 48 5.62 -4.57 -2.43
N MET A 49 4.39 -4.25 -2.08
CA MET A 49 4.05 -3.84 -0.72
C MET A 49 4.18 -5.00 0.28
N ILE A 50 3.74 -6.20 -0.08
CA ILE A 50 3.90 -7.40 0.74
C ILE A 50 5.38 -7.77 0.88
N GLY A 51 6.15 -7.69 -0.21
CA GLY A 51 7.60 -7.96 -0.19
C GLY A 51 8.39 -7.00 0.70
N GLN A 52 7.91 -5.76 0.86
CA GLN A 52 8.47 -4.79 1.81
C GLN A 52 7.88 -4.89 3.23
N GLY A 53 6.90 -5.77 3.47
CA GLY A 53 6.24 -5.91 4.76
C GLY A 53 5.27 -4.79 5.12
N ILE A 54 4.79 -4.02 4.14
CA ILE A 54 3.92 -2.86 4.35
C ILE A 54 2.45 -3.26 4.16
N GLY A 55 1.55 -2.82 5.05
CA GLY A 55 0.10 -3.02 4.86
C GLY A 55 -0.38 -4.46 4.98
N LEU A 56 0.43 -5.38 5.51
CA LEU A 56 0.17 -6.83 5.51
C LEU A 56 -1.23 -7.21 6.03
N LYS A 57 -1.69 -6.53 7.09
CA LYS A 57 -3.02 -6.74 7.68
C LYS A 57 -4.16 -6.60 6.66
N TYR A 58 -4.02 -5.68 5.71
CA TYR A 58 -5.05 -5.36 4.72
C TYR A 58 -4.78 -5.99 3.35
N LEU A 59 -3.51 -6.22 3.01
CA LEU A 59 -3.11 -6.73 1.69
C LEU A 59 -3.08 -8.26 1.61
N LEU A 60 -2.69 -8.97 2.68
CA LEU A 60 -2.66 -10.45 2.65
C LEU A 60 -4.03 -11.08 2.34
N PRO A 61 -5.17 -10.62 2.90
CA PRO A 61 -6.47 -11.15 2.55
C PRO A 61 -6.89 -10.91 1.09
N LYS A 62 -6.17 -10.06 0.35
CA LYS A 62 -6.42 -9.78 -1.08
C LYS A 62 -5.51 -10.57 -2.02
N ALA A 63 -4.49 -11.24 -1.47
CA ALA A 63 -3.50 -12.00 -2.22
C ALA A 63 -3.84 -13.50 -2.35
N VAL A 64 -5.10 -13.87 -2.08
CA VAL A 64 -5.61 -15.25 -2.08
C VAL A 64 -6.67 -15.49 -3.16
#